data_AF-A0AB33IWI8-F1
#
_entry.id   AF-A0AB33IWI8-F1
#
_cell.length_a   1.000
_cell.length_b   1.000
_cell.length_c   1.000
_cell.angle_alpha   90.00
_cell.angle_beta   90.00
_cell.angle_gamma   90.00
#
_symmetry.space_group_name_H-M   'P 1'
#
loop_
_entity.id
_entity.type
_entity.pdbx_description
1 polymer ?
#
loop_
_entity_poly.entity_id
_entity_poly.type
_entity_poly.pdbx_seq_one_letter_code
_entity_poly.pdbx_strand_id
1 'polypeptide(L)'
;MRFPFKFILGLVAAILLMLAVRAYAFTVYTVTDSALQPMLRTGDRVMVDRLMHRKLKHGALVVFRQQGTVIGQIEALPGDTIALKGTHYLVPTRCCDRCQSRDCQLYLVNTGKGRQLVYQHQMIGRAFRLFHLSW
;
A
#
# COMPACT_ATOMS: atom_id res chain seq x y z
N MET A 1 2.06 3.46 -52.69
CA MET A 1 1.28 3.35 -51.44
C MET A 1 2.05 4.04 -50.32
N ARG A 2 1.68 5.27 -49.96
CA ARG A 2 2.33 6.01 -48.85
C ARG A 2 1.68 5.56 -47.56
N PHE A 3 2.23 4.51 -46.96
CA PHE A 3 1.80 4.04 -45.64
C PHE A 3 1.70 5.22 -44.67
N PRO A 4 0.63 5.32 -43.88
CA PRO A 4 0.44 6.40 -42.91
C PRO A 4 1.35 6.15 -41.70
N PHE A 5 2.66 6.05 -41.93
CA PHE A 5 3.68 5.68 -40.95
C PHE A 5 3.68 6.63 -39.76
N LYS A 6 3.34 7.90 -40.01
CA LYS A 6 3.12 8.93 -38.99
C LYS A 6 1.95 8.61 -38.05
N PHE A 7 0.85 8.05 -38.57
CA PHE A 7 -0.29 7.63 -37.75
C PHE A 7 0.00 6.38 -36.95
N ILE A 8 0.68 5.40 -37.55
CA ILE A 8 1.10 4.17 -36.86
C ILE A 8 2.07 4.51 -35.73
N LEU A 9 3.05 5.38 -35.97
CA LEU A 9 4.01 5.81 -34.96
C LEU A 9 3.32 6.54 -33.79
N GLY A 10 2.37 7.42 -34.08
CA GLY A 10 1.56 8.11 -33.06
C GLY A 10 0.71 7.13 -32.23
N LEU A 11 0.08 6.16 -32.88
CA LEU A 11 -0.72 5.13 -32.22
C LEU A 11 0.14 4.26 -31.29
N VAL A 12 1.31 3.82 -31.75
CA VAL A 12 2.26 3.03 -30.96
C VAL A 12 2.77 3.85 -29.77
N ALA A 13 3.12 5.12 -29.97
CA ALA A 13 3.56 5.99 -28.88
C ALA A 13 2.47 6.19 -27.82
N ALA A 14 1.21 6.40 -28.23
CA ALA A 14 0.08 6.52 -27.32
C ALA A 14 -0.18 5.21 -26.54
N ILE A 15 -0.10 4.06 -27.20
CA ILE A 15 -0.23 2.74 -26.56
C ILE A 15 0.90 2.52 -25.55
N LEU A 16 2.14 2.80 -25.93
CA LEU A 16 3.30 2.70 -25.03
C LEU A 16 3.18 3.63 -23.83
N LEU A 17 2.74 4.88 -24.04
CA LEU A 17 2.50 5.83 -22.95
C LEU A 17 1.40 5.32 -22.01
N MET A 18 0.28 4.83 -22.56
CA MET A 18 -0.81 4.27 -21.77
C MET A 18 -0.36 3.04 -20.98
N LEU A 19 0.44 2.15 -21.59
CA LEU A 19 1.02 0.98 -20.93
C LEU A 19 2.03 1.37 -19.84
N ALA A 20 2.87 2.38 -20.09
CA ALA A 20 3.81 2.89 -19.12
C ALA A 20 3.09 3.51 -17.92
N VAL A 21 2.09 4.38 -18.16
CA VAL A 21 1.24 4.95 -17.10
C VAL A 21 0.53 3.84 -16.33
N ARG A 22 0.00 2.84 -17.02
CA ARG A 22 -0.63 1.68 -16.38
C ARG A 22 0.38 0.89 -15.53
N ALA A 23 1.58 0.63 -16.03
CA ALA A 23 2.61 -0.10 -15.30
C ALA A 23 3.17 0.70 -14.10
N TYR A 24 3.18 2.04 -14.19
CA TYR A 24 3.78 2.91 -13.18
C TYR A 24 2.78 3.40 -12.12
N ALA A 25 1.54 3.71 -12.50
CA ALA A 25 0.45 4.04 -11.57
C ALA A 25 -0.12 2.78 -10.90
N PHE A 26 -0.09 1.65 -11.60
CA PHE A 26 -0.43 0.34 -11.08
C PHE A 26 0.86 -0.48 -11.01
N THR A 27 1.81 -0.09 -10.15
CA THR A 27 2.88 -1.02 -9.78
C THR A 27 2.22 -2.21 -9.08
N VAL A 28 1.79 -3.18 -9.88
CA VAL A 28 1.35 -4.50 -9.45
C VAL A 28 2.61 -5.15 -8.93
N TYR A 29 2.91 -4.91 -7.65
CA TYR A 29 3.85 -5.73 -6.93
C TYR A 29 3.20 -7.11 -6.87
N THR A 30 3.61 -8.00 -7.78
CA THR A 30 3.42 -9.42 -7.58
C THR A 30 4.05 -9.73 -6.23
N VAL A 31 3.23 -10.10 -5.25
CA VAL A 31 3.68 -10.47 -3.91
C VAL A 31 4.45 -11.78 -4.04
N THR A 32 5.72 -11.69 -4.42
CA THR A 32 6.68 -12.80 -4.42
C THR A 32 7.33 -12.91 -3.05
N ASP A 33 6.54 -12.89 -1.98
CA ASP A 33 7.02 -13.35 -0.69
C ASP A 33 5.86 -13.85 0.18
N SER A 34 5.98 -15.12 0.51
CA SER A 34 5.05 -16.05 1.13
C SER A 34 4.70 -15.72 2.59
N ALA A 35 4.76 -14.46 3.00
CA ALA A 35 4.63 -14.04 4.40
C ALA A 35 3.17 -13.75 4.85
N LEU A 36 2.21 -13.75 3.92
CA LEU A 36 0.82 -13.27 4.10
C LEU A 36 -0.23 -14.37 4.37
N GLN A 37 0.18 -15.51 4.92
CA GLN A 37 -0.69 -16.65 5.22
C GLN A 37 -1.56 -16.50 6.49
N PRO A 38 -2.28 -15.38 6.72
CA PRO A 38 -3.64 -15.64 7.20
C PRO A 38 -4.75 -14.83 6.53
N MET A 39 -4.45 -13.82 5.69
CA MET A 39 -5.50 -12.94 5.15
C MET A 39 -5.53 -12.76 3.62
N LEU A 40 -4.50 -13.22 2.90
CA LEU A 40 -4.52 -13.24 1.43
C LEU A 40 -4.00 -14.60 0.94
N ARG A 41 -4.86 -15.34 0.24
CA ARG A 41 -4.45 -16.58 -0.44
C ARG A 41 -3.44 -16.23 -1.54
N THR A 42 -2.37 -17.03 -1.62
CA THR A 42 -1.34 -16.97 -2.65
C THR A 42 -1.97 -16.82 -4.04
N GLY A 43 -1.61 -15.77 -4.79
CA GLY A 43 -2.13 -15.49 -6.14
C GLY A 43 -3.03 -14.26 -6.27
N ASP A 44 -3.42 -13.61 -5.17
CA ASP A 44 -4.22 -12.38 -5.21
C ASP A 44 -3.40 -11.18 -5.70
N ARG A 45 -3.93 -10.45 -6.70
CA ARG A 45 -3.28 -9.26 -7.27
C ARG A 45 -3.76 -8.04 -6.50
N VAL A 46 -2.84 -7.40 -5.79
CA VAL A 46 -3.11 -6.19 -5.01
C VAL A 46 -2.64 -4.98 -5.80
N MET A 47 -3.56 -4.03 -5.99
CA MET A 47 -3.24 -2.75 -6.61
C MET A 47 -2.75 -1.81 -5.51
N VAL A 48 -1.54 -1.27 -5.64
CA VAL A 48 -1.04 -0.26 -4.70
C VAL A 48 -1.23 1.11 -5.34
N ASP A 49 -2.08 1.92 -4.73
CA ASP A 49 -2.18 3.34 -5.05
C ASP A 49 -1.10 4.09 -4.26
N ARG A 50 -0.03 4.46 -4.97
CA ARG A 50 1.08 5.27 -4.44
C ARG A 50 0.72 6.76 -4.31
N LEU A 51 -0.40 7.19 -4.91
CA LEU A 51 -0.86 8.58 -4.93
C LEU A 51 -1.58 8.99 -3.62
N MET A 52 -2.00 8.02 -2.81
CA MET A 52 -2.78 8.30 -1.59
C MET A 52 -1.91 8.67 -0.38
N HIS A 53 -1.12 9.73 -0.50
CA HIS A 53 -0.45 10.37 0.65
C HIS A 53 -1.43 11.09 1.60
N ARG A 54 -2.73 11.18 1.28
CA ARG A 54 -3.60 12.24 1.84
C ARG A 54 -4.73 11.88 2.79
N LYS A 55 -4.95 10.60 3.17
CA LYS A 55 -5.76 10.22 4.35
C LYS A 55 -5.88 8.70 4.38
N LEU A 56 -5.02 8.06 5.18
CA LEU A 56 -5.23 6.69 5.59
C LEU A 56 -6.50 6.66 6.46
N LYS A 57 -7.32 5.63 6.34
CA LYS A 57 -8.55 5.46 7.12
C LYS A 57 -8.46 4.16 7.91
N HIS A 58 -9.21 4.10 9.01
CA HIS A 58 -9.46 2.86 9.73
C HIS A 58 -9.91 1.75 8.77
N GLY A 59 -9.35 0.56 8.93
CA GLY A 59 -9.67 -0.61 8.13
C GLY A 59 -9.07 -0.62 6.71
N ALA A 60 -8.33 0.40 6.29
CA ALA A 60 -7.66 0.39 4.98
C ALA A 60 -6.50 -0.61 4.95
N LEU A 61 -6.36 -1.31 3.82
CA LEU A 61 -5.18 -2.14 3.54
C LEU A 61 -4.04 -1.24 3.09
N VAL A 62 -2.86 -1.45 3.67
CA VAL A 62 -1.64 -0.73 3.35
C VAL A 62 -0.51 -1.69 3.10
N VAL A 63 0.36 -1.30 2.18
CA VAL A 63 1.59 -2.01 1.88
C VAL A 63 2.74 -1.20 2.46
N PHE A 64 3.60 -1.85 3.23
CA PHE A 64 4.77 -1.23 3.82
C PHE A 64 6.01 -2.10 3.63
N ARG A 65 7.18 -1.46 3.64
CA ARG A 65 8.47 -2.12 3.48
C ARG A 65 9.15 -2.26 4.83
N GLN A 66 9.45 -3.50 5.22
CA GLN A 66 10.22 -3.81 6.43
C GLN A 66 11.41 -4.73 6.08
N GLN A 67 11.23 -6.04 6.09
CA GLN A 67 12.19 -7.03 5.57
C GLN A 67 11.78 -7.59 4.19
N GLY A 68 10.66 -7.10 3.67
CA GLY A 68 10.04 -7.47 2.42
C GLY A 68 8.83 -6.58 2.20
N THR A 69 8.02 -6.89 1.20
CA THR A 69 6.76 -6.19 0.94
C THR A 69 5.66 -6.85 1.76
N VAL A 70 5.25 -6.22 2.86
CA VAL A 70 4.23 -6.74 3.77
C VAL A 70 2.94 -5.94 3.60
N ILE A 71 1.82 -6.64 3.68
CA ILE A 71 0.48 -6.04 3.62
C ILE A 71 -0.16 -6.20 4.99
N GLY A 72 -0.79 -5.15 5.46
CA GLY A 72 -1.59 -5.20 6.67
C GLY A 72 -2.77 -4.25 6.61
N GLN A 73 -3.68 -4.41 7.56
CA GLN A 73 -4.85 -3.56 7.71
C GLN A 73 -4.62 -2.54 8.82
N ILE A 74 -4.92 -1.27 8.58
CA ILE A 74 -4.83 -0.23 9.60
C ILE A 74 -5.92 -0.46 10.64
N GLU A 75 -5.52 -0.65 11.88
CA GLU A 75 -6.43 -0.80 13.02
C GLU A 75 -6.55 0.50 13.82
N ALA A 76 -5.50 1.34 13.82
CA ALA A 76 -5.56 2.65 14.47
C ALA A 76 -4.66 3.70 13.85
N LEU A 77 -5.13 4.96 13.89
CA LEU A 77 -4.40 6.12 13.39
C LEU A 77 -3.63 6.83 14.50
N PRO A 78 -2.64 7.66 14.14
CA PRO A 78 -1.92 8.47 15.11
C PRO A 78 -2.89 9.38 15.86
N GLY A 79 -2.89 9.30 17.19
CA GLY A 79 -3.80 10.05 18.07
C GLY A 79 -5.04 9.29 18.52
N ASP A 80 -5.32 8.11 17.95
CA ASP A 80 -6.42 7.26 18.41
C ASP A 80 -6.07 6.48 19.68
N THR A 81 -7.10 6.14 20.45
CA THR A 81 -6.97 5.27 21.62
C THR A 81 -7.48 3.87 21.30
N ILE A 82 -6.64 2.86 21.54
CA ILE A 82 -6.97 1.45 21.36
C ILE A 82 -7.18 0.77 22.71
N ALA A 83 -8.16 -0.12 22.81
CA ALA A 83 -8.37 -0.96 23.98
C ALA A 83 -7.70 -2.32 23.79
N LEU A 84 -6.69 -2.62 24.60
CA LEU A 84 -5.98 -3.88 24.60
C LEU A 84 -6.08 -4.51 25.98
N LYS A 85 -6.75 -5.66 26.08
CA LYS A 85 -6.89 -6.46 27.32
C LYS A 85 -7.40 -5.64 28.53
N GLY A 86 -8.33 -4.73 28.29
CA GLY A 86 -8.90 -3.86 29.34
C GLY A 86 -8.10 -2.58 29.62
N THR A 87 -6.95 -2.39 29.00
CA THR A 87 -6.14 -1.17 29.12
C THR A 87 -6.23 -0.34 27.85
N HIS A 88 -6.41 0.97 28.00
CA HIS A 88 -6.43 1.91 26.90
C HIS A 88 -5.01 2.42 26.60
N TYR A 89 -4.61 2.35 25.34
CA TYR A 89 -3.32 2.84 24.86
C TYR A 89 -3.56 3.90 23.79
N LEU A 90 -2.78 4.98 23.82
CA LEU A 90 -2.80 6.02 22.79
C LEU A 90 -1.77 5.68 21.72
N VAL A 91 -2.17 5.73 20.45
CA VAL A 91 -1.24 5.62 19.33
C VAL A 91 -0.46 6.94 19.19
N PRO A 92 0.88 6.92 19.26
CA PRO A 92 1.68 8.13 19.22
C PRO A 92 1.51 8.89 17.90
N THR A 93 1.24 10.20 17.99
CA THR A 93 1.22 11.09 16.81
C THR A 93 2.61 11.44 16.30
N ARG A 94 3.64 11.28 17.17
CA ARG A 94 5.04 11.56 16.84
C ARG A 94 5.91 10.35 17.18
N CYS A 95 6.90 10.08 16.32
CA CYS A 95 7.90 9.04 16.53
C CYS A 95 8.83 9.32 17.71
N CYS A 96 9.36 10.54 17.81
CA CYS A 96 10.28 10.94 18.87
C CYS A 96 10.42 12.46 18.89
N ASP A 97 10.80 13.01 20.04
CA ASP A 97 11.02 14.45 20.21
C ASP A 97 12.28 14.94 19.46
N ARG A 98 13.17 14.01 19.10
CA ARG A 98 14.44 14.30 18.41
C ARG A 98 14.29 14.39 16.88
N CYS A 99 13.20 13.86 16.31
CA CYS A 99 12.95 14.00 14.87
C CYS A 99 12.33 15.35 14.55
N GLN A 100 12.97 16.12 13.67
CA GLN A 100 12.44 17.39 13.17
C GLN A 100 11.43 17.21 12.00
N SER A 101 11.14 15.96 11.63
CA SER A 101 10.19 15.63 10.56
C SER A 101 8.74 15.83 11.01
N ARG A 102 7.97 16.59 10.23
CA ARG A 102 6.52 16.76 10.42
C ARG A 102 5.71 15.54 9.93
N ASP A 103 6.34 14.64 9.18
CA ASP A 103 5.72 13.46 8.55
C ASP A 103 6.08 12.13 9.26
N CYS A 104 6.63 12.19 10.48
CA CYS A 104 6.95 11.01 11.29
C CYS A 104 5.74 10.54 12.13
N GLN A 105 4.66 10.15 11.46
CA GLN A 105 3.47 9.59 12.09
C GLN A 105 3.54 8.06 12.19
N LEU A 106 2.97 7.48 13.26
CA LEU A 106 2.89 6.04 13.47
C LEU A 106 1.45 5.56 13.32
N TYR A 107 1.29 4.46 12.60
CA TYR A 107 0.02 3.79 12.41
C TYR A 107 0.09 2.39 13.01
N LEU A 108 -0.99 1.96 13.65
CA LEU A 108 -1.12 0.59 14.10
C LEU A 108 -1.70 -0.25 12.97
N VAL A 109 -0.95 -1.26 12.56
CA VAL A 109 -1.31 -2.14 11.45
C VAL A 109 -1.38 -3.59 11.93
N ASN A 110 -2.48 -4.27 11.61
CA ASN A 110 -2.67 -5.68 11.85
C ASN A 110 -2.29 -6.48 10.60
N THR A 111 -1.34 -7.38 10.74
CA THR A 111 -0.85 -8.25 9.64
C THR A 111 -1.49 -9.64 9.66
N GLY A 112 -2.49 -9.87 10.51
CA GLY A 112 -3.11 -11.17 10.77
C GLY A 112 -2.27 -12.09 11.66
N LYS A 113 -0.94 -11.95 11.63
CA LYS A 113 -0.01 -12.62 12.57
C LYS A 113 0.15 -11.86 13.89
N GLY A 114 -0.16 -10.57 13.87
CA GLY A 114 -0.05 -9.70 15.02
C GLY A 114 -0.25 -8.23 14.64
N ARG A 115 -0.32 -7.40 15.69
CA ARG A 115 -0.39 -5.94 15.57
C ARG A 115 1.03 -5.38 15.63
N GLN A 116 1.34 -4.45 14.74
CA GLN A 116 2.64 -3.81 14.68
C GLN A 116 2.47 -2.31 14.41
N LEU A 117 3.32 -1.50 15.02
CA LEU A 117 3.44 -0.08 14.68
C LEU A 117 4.31 0.06 13.42
N VAL A 118 3.80 0.81 12.44
CA VAL A 118 4.46 1.06 11.16
C VAL A 118 4.57 2.56 10.96
N TYR A 119 5.76 3.02 10.57
CA TYR A 119 5.98 4.42 10.26
C TYR A 119 5.37 4.80 8.91
N GLN A 120 4.81 6.01 8.83
CA GLN A 120 4.24 6.53 7.59
C GLN A 120 5.23 6.52 6.42
N HIS A 121 6.50 6.85 6.66
CA HIS A 121 7.54 6.87 5.63
C HIS A 121 7.92 5.47 5.09
N GLN A 122 7.57 4.40 5.81
CA GLN A 122 7.77 3.02 5.36
C GLN A 122 6.59 2.51 4.52
N MET A 123 5.48 3.23 4.52
CA MET A 123 4.30 2.88 3.75
C MET A 123 4.50 3.25 2.29
N ILE A 124 4.33 2.27 1.41
CA ILE A 124 4.42 2.44 -0.03
C ILE A 124 3.12 3.06 -0.58
N GLY A 125 1.98 2.66 -0.01
CA GLY A 125 0.68 3.16 -0.44
C GLY A 125 -0.48 2.32 0.06
N ARG A 126 -1.69 2.71 -0.36
CA ARG A 126 -2.92 1.99 -0.04
C ARG A 126 -3.08 0.81 -0.98
N ALA A 127 -3.28 -0.38 -0.44
CA ALA A 127 -3.61 -1.57 -1.20
C ALA A 127 -5.12 -1.67 -1.43
N PHE A 128 -5.51 -1.98 -2.65
CA PHE A 128 -6.86 -2.38 -3.02
C PHE A 128 -6.82 -3.83 -3.50
N ARG A 129 -7.71 -4.66 -2.93
CA ARG A 129 -7.95 -6.02 -3.42
C ARG A 129 -8.68 -5.89 -4.75
N LEU A 130 -8.10 -6.38 -5.84
CA LEU A 130 -8.74 -6.33 -7.15
C LEU A 130 -9.83 -7.40 -7.25
N PHE A 131 -9.54 -8.71 -7.23
CA PHE A 131 -10.58 -9.75 -7.24
C PHE A 131 -10.02 -11.13 -6.84
N HIS A 132 -10.84 -11.96 -6.18
CA HIS A 132 -10.60 -13.39 -6.04
C HIS A 132 -11.19 -14.11 -7.26
N LEU A 133 -10.34 -14.53 -8.21
CA LEU A 133 -10.73 -15.49 -9.24
C LEU A 133 -10.63 -16.89 -8.62
N SER A 134 -11.77 -17.44 -8.21
CA SER A 134 -11.90 -18.88 -8.00
C SER A 134 -11.97 -19.54 -9.39
N TRP A 135 -10.85 -20.06 -9.87
CA TRP A 135 -10.87 -21.08 -10.92
C TRP A 135 -10.37 -22.38 -10.31
#